data_AF-A0A0C2DSB3-F1
#
_entry.id   AF-A0A0C2DSB3-F1
#
_cell.length_a   1.000
_cell.length_b   1.000
_cell.length_c   1.000
_cell.angle_alpha   90.00
_cell.angle_beta   90.00
_cell.angle_gamma   90.00
#
_symmetry.space_group_name_H-M   'P 1'
#
loop_
_entity.id
_entity.type
_entity.pdbx_description
1 polymer ?
#
loop_
_entity_poly.entity_id
_entity_poly.type
_entity_poly.pdbx_seq_one_letter_code
_entity_poly.pdbx_strand_id
1 'polypeptide(L)'
;MFEIQVELMVNARARRANAGNKMSALIESTNQEDEFYKSAYGGGFNEDDADDVFESPVHSDVDEVDSDFDKPEEEDEPISDDENEEKRGRRKTKGYKEPKRGTRAELLAKNKAWAVARMAGKVVAANSVDAKTQAARLKEAEKTEKANLESLRKFVYFSFLFSKPLDSLN
;
A
#
# COMPACT_ATOMS: atom_id res chain seq x y z
N MET A 1 -11.36 -51.03 -3.47
CA MET A 1 -12.20 -49.88 -3.08
C MET A 1 -11.44 -48.64 -3.52
N PHE A 2 -11.82 -48.03 -4.63
CA PHE A 2 -11.14 -46.82 -5.14
C PHE A 2 -11.76 -45.62 -4.43
N GLU A 3 -10.96 -44.94 -3.60
CA GLU A 3 -11.36 -43.65 -3.03
C GLU A 3 -11.41 -42.61 -4.15
N ILE A 4 -12.61 -42.11 -4.43
CA ILE A 4 -12.80 -40.98 -5.33
C ILE A 4 -12.44 -39.73 -4.54
N GLN A 5 -11.22 -39.21 -4.74
CA GLN A 5 -10.85 -37.91 -4.20
C GLN A 5 -11.61 -36.82 -4.97
N VAL A 6 -12.58 -36.21 -4.29
CA VAL A 6 -13.31 -35.05 -4.82
C VAL A 6 -12.43 -33.81 -4.62
N GLU A 7 -11.67 -33.43 -5.64
CA GLU A 7 -10.99 -32.13 -5.64
C GLU A 7 -12.01 -31.00 -5.77
N LEU A 8 -12.18 -30.22 -4.71
CA LEU A 8 -12.98 -29.00 -4.76
C LEU A 8 -12.24 -27.94 -5.59
N MET A 9 -12.81 -27.57 -6.74
CA MET A 9 -12.36 -26.52 -7.67
C MET A 9 -12.03 -25.16 -7.01
N VAL A 10 -12.46 -24.95 -5.77
CA VAL A 10 -12.14 -23.78 -4.95
C VAL A 10 -10.63 -23.63 -4.73
N ASN A 11 -9.91 -24.73 -4.50
CA ASN A 11 -8.47 -24.70 -4.19
C ASN A 11 -7.59 -24.86 -5.43
N ALA A 12 -8.08 -25.54 -6.47
CA ALA A 12 -7.31 -25.83 -7.68
C ALA A 12 -7.31 -24.68 -8.72
N ARG A 13 -8.14 -23.64 -8.54
CA ARG A 13 -8.23 -22.54 -9.50
C ARG A 13 -7.05 -21.56 -9.40
N ALA A 14 -6.59 -21.06 -10.54
CA ALA A 14 -5.60 -19.99 -10.60
C ALA A 14 -6.07 -18.74 -9.83
N ARG A 15 -5.23 -18.25 -8.90
CA ARG A 15 -5.50 -17.04 -8.12
C ARG A 15 -5.15 -15.79 -8.93
N ARG A 16 -5.93 -14.72 -8.77
CA ARG A 16 -5.61 -13.40 -9.35
C ARG A 16 -4.73 -12.64 -8.38
N ALA A 17 -3.66 -12.02 -8.87
CA ALA A 17 -2.72 -11.25 -8.05
C ALA A 17 -3.35 -10.03 -7.36
N ASN A 18 -4.40 -9.46 -7.94
CA ASN A 18 -5.08 -8.26 -7.44
C ASN A 18 -6.43 -8.54 -6.76
N ALA A 19 -6.77 -9.82 -6.51
CA ALA A 19 -8.02 -10.15 -5.84
C ALA A 19 -7.99 -9.62 -4.40
N GLY A 20 -8.99 -8.81 -4.04
CA GLY A 20 -9.16 -8.33 -2.67
C GLY A 20 -8.23 -7.18 -2.26
N ASN A 21 -7.62 -6.47 -3.22
CA ASN A 21 -6.66 -5.39 -2.98
C ASN A 21 -7.10 -4.30 -1.98
N LYS A 22 -8.41 -4.05 -1.85
CA LYS A 22 -8.99 -3.06 -0.92
C LYS A 22 -9.87 -3.68 0.16
N MET A 23 -9.98 -5.01 0.23
CA MET A 23 -10.90 -5.65 1.17
C MET A 23 -10.51 -5.41 2.62
N SER A 24 -9.21 -5.39 2.94
CA SER A 24 -8.74 -5.07 4.29
C SER A 24 -9.13 -3.64 4.69
N ALA A 25 -8.90 -2.67 3.81
CA ALA A 25 -9.29 -1.28 4.06
C ALA A 25 -10.81 -1.12 4.23
N LEU A 26 -11.61 -1.85 3.44
CA LEU A 26 -13.05 -1.85 3.56
C LEU A 26 -13.51 -2.42 4.90
N ILE A 27 -12.98 -3.57 5.30
CA ILE A 27 -13.29 -4.21 6.59
C ILE A 27 -12.97 -3.27 7.75
N GLU A 28 -11.82 -2.60 7.70
CA GLU A 28 -11.42 -1.61 8.70
C GLU A 28 -12.43 -0.47 8.77
N SER A 29 -12.78 0.12 7.62
CA SER A 29 -13.72 1.24 7.54
C SER A 29 -15.15 0.92 7.99
N THR A 30 -15.57 -0.35 7.91
CA THR A 30 -16.95 -0.76 8.24
C THR A 30 -17.12 -1.24 9.68
N ASN A 31 -16.06 -1.74 10.32
CA ASN A 31 -16.16 -2.36 11.64
C ASN A 31 -15.70 -1.47 12.79
N GLN A 32 -14.86 -0.47 12.51
CA GLN A 32 -14.41 0.50 13.49
C GLN A 32 -14.85 1.88 13.01
N GLU A 33 -15.85 2.46 13.68
CA GLU A 33 -15.97 3.91 13.62
C GLU A 33 -14.63 4.47 14.09
N ASP A 34 -13.99 5.27 13.25
CA ASP A 34 -12.66 5.78 13.54
C ASP A 34 -12.70 6.88 14.60
N GLU A 35 -13.10 6.50 15.82
CA GLU A 35 -13.22 7.38 16.98
C GLU A 35 -11.87 8.00 17.34
N PHE A 36 -10.79 7.26 17.10
CA PHE A 36 -9.44 7.75 17.35
C PHE A 36 -9.12 8.94 16.46
N TYR A 37 -9.19 8.82 15.12
CA TYR A 37 -8.85 9.95 14.25
C TYR A 37 -9.91 11.07 14.27
N LYS A 38 -11.14 10.79 14.72
CA LYS A 38 -12.17 11.81 14.98
C LYS A 38 -11.96 12.62 16.26
N SER A 39 -11.27 12.08 17.27
CA SER A 39 -11.11 12.74 18.59
C SER A 39 -9.67 13.15 18.89
N ALA A 40 -8.69 12.39 18.39
CA ALA A 40 -7.29 12.67 18.58
C ALA A 40 -6.93 14.03 17.96
N TYR A 41 -6.04 14.75 18.65
CA TYR A 41 -5.58 16.07 18.22
C TYR A 41 -6.72 17.06 17.91
N GLY A 42 -7.86 16.94 18.60
CA GLY A 42 -9.02 17.82 18.42
C GLY A 42 -9.90 17.47 17.21
N GLY A 43 -9.74 16.28 16.63
CA GLY A 43 -10.51 15.86 15.45
C GLY A 43 -9.99 16.43 14.13
N GLY A 44 -8.75 16.93 14.12
CA GLY A 44 -8.08 17.59 12.98
C GLY A 44 -7.68 16.68 11.82
N PHE A 45 -8.23 15.47 11.73
CA PHE A 45 -8.11 14.62 10.53
C PHE A 45 -9.33 14.76 9.60
N ASN A 46 -10.40 15.42 10.05
CA ASN A 46 -11.47 15.86 9.17
C ASN A 46 -11.09 17.21 8.55
N GLU A 47 -11.53 17.44 7.32
CA GLU A 47 -11.38 18.75 6.67
C GLU A 47 -12.19 19.79 7.46
N ASP A 48 -11.54 20.87 7.89
CA ASP A 48 -12.19 22.03 8.52
C ASP A 48 -12.32 23.13 7.47
N ASP A 49 -13.53 23.72 7.36
CA ASP A 49 -13.83 24.79 6.41
C ASP A 49 -13.00 26.07 6.67
N ALA A 50 -12.36 26.17 7.85
CA ALA A 50 -11.49 27.28 8.25
C ALA A 50 -9.98 26.93 8.30
N ASP A 51 -9.55 25.83 7.66
CA ASP A 51 -8.13 25.41 7.64
C ASP A 51 -7.32 26.16 6.57
N ASP A 52 -6.78 27.32 6.95
CA ASP A 52 -5.84 28.08 6.12
C ASP A 52 -4.44 27.44 6.07
N VAL A 53 -3.69 27.71 4.99
CA VAL A 53 -2.31 27.18 4.85
C VAL A 53 -1.43 27.69 5.98
N PHE A 54 -0.69 26.78 6.62
CA PHE A 54 0.23 27.13 7.71
C PHE A 54 1.26 28.20 7.31
N GLU A 55 1.32 29.27 8.10
CA GLU A 55 2.33 30.32 8.01
C GLU A 55 3.24 30.26 9.26
N SER A 56 4.56 30.17 9.04
CA SER A 56 5.53 30.11 10.14
C SER A 56 5.63 31.45 10.88
N PRO A 57 5.61 31.48 12.22
CA PRO A 57 5.87 32.70 12.97
C PRO A 57 7.28 33.27 12.69
N VAL A 58 7.36 34.59 12.53
CA VAL A 58 8.56 35.34 12.09
C VAL A 58 9.81 35.11 12.99
N HIS A 59 9.62 34.72 14.24
CA HIS A 59 10.71 34.60 15.23
C HIS A 59 10.85 33.19 15.82
N SER A 60 10.33 32.16 15.15
CA SER A 60 10.39 30.78 15.65
C SER A 60 11.77 30.11 15.53
N ASP A 61 12.71 30.71 14.78
CA ASP A 61 14.03 30.12 14.51
C ASP A 61 15.10 30.41 15.58
N VAL A 62 14.81 31.27 16.56
CA VAL A 62 15.74 31.60 17.64
C VAL A 62 15.56 30.59 18.77
N ASP A 63 16.44 29.58 18.80
CA ASP A 63 16.46 28.55 19.84
C ASP A 63 17.11 29.11 21.13
N GLU A 64 16.29 29.38 22.14
CA GLU A 64 16.75 29.80 23.46
C GLU A 64 17.16 28.55 24.26
N VAL A 65 18.45 28.44 24.54
CA VAL A 65 19.04 27.31 25.25
C VAL A 65 19.31 27.70 26.71
N ASP A 66 18.90 26.84 27.65
CA ASP A 66 19.11 27.04 29.08
C ASP A 66 20.61 27.11 29.43
N SER A 67 20.94 27.87 30.48
CA SER A 67 22.34 28.10 30.89
C SER A 67 23.10 26.84 31.32
N ASP A 68 22.38 25.76 31.63
CA ASP A 68 22.95 24.47 32.03
C ASP A 68 23.12 23.48 30.87
N PHE A 69 22.76 23.84 29.65
CA PHE A 69 22.95 22.98 28.48
C PHE A 69 24.43 22.62 28.22
N ASP A 70 25.32 23.59 28.42
CA ASP A 70 26.77 23.40 28.35
C ASP A 70 27.39 23.08 29.73
N LYS A 71 26.58 23.00 30.79
CA LYS A 71 27.10 22.62 32.11
C LYS A 71 27.62 21.18 31.98
N PRO A 72 28.90 20.93 32.27
CA PRO A 72 29.38 19.55 32.33
C PRO A 72 28.53 18.81 33.37
N GLU A 73 28.01 17.63 33.02
CA GLU A 73 27.39 16.74 34.00
C GLU A 73 28.42 16.47 35.11
N GLU A 74 28.30 17.21 36.21
CA GLU A 74 29.14 17.08 37.39
C GLU A 74 28.77 15.75 38.08
N GLU A 75 29.68 14.79 37.93
CA GLU A 75 30.00 13.75 38.91
C GLU A 75 28.83 12.92 39.45
N ASP A 76 28.42 11.89 38.72
CA ASP A 76 27.83 10.70 39.36
C ASP A 76 28.17 9.38 38.63
N GLU A 77 29.30 9.33 37.90
CA GLU A 77 29.94 8.04 37.61
C GLU A 77 30.92 7.74 38.76
N PRO A 78 30.72 6.66 39.56
CA PRO A 78 31.77 6.22 40.48
C PRO A 78 32.99 5.82 39.63
N ILE A 79 34.07 6.61 39.74
CA ILE A 79 35.38 6.22 39.24
C ILE A 79 35.78 4.98 40.03
N SER A 80 35.68 3.80 39.42
CA SER A 80 36.39 2.64 39.92
C SER A 80 37.88 2.94 39.78
N ASP A 81 38.55 3.06 40.92
CA ASP A 81 39.99 3.20 41.04
C ASP A 81 40.68 2.03 40.32
N ASP A 82 41.08 2.26 39.08
CA ASP A 82 42.05 1.43 38.37
C ASP A 82 43.01 2.41 37.67
N GLU A 83 44.22 2.48 38.21
CA GLU A 83 45.26 3.42 37.80
C GLU A 83 45.65 3.19 36.34
N ASN A 84 45.14 4.04 35.43
CA ASN A 84 45.88 4.44 34.24
C ASN A 84 45.35 5.78 33.68
N GLU A 85 46.16 6.82 33.82
CA GLU A 85 45.96 8.10 33.14
C GLU A 85 46.02 7.90 31.62
N GLU A 86 44.92 8.19 30.93
CA GLU A 86 44.98 8.88 29.64
C GLU A 86 43.64 9.59 29.37
N LYS A 87 43.73 10.92 29.26
CA LYS A 87 42.66 11.88 29.02
C LYS A 87 41.56 11.31 28.14
N ARG A 88 40.35 11.11 28.71
CA ARG A 88 39.14 10.74 27.97
C ARG A 88 38.76 11.87 27.01
N GLY A 89 39.37 11.87 25.84
CA GLY A 89 39.05 12.79 24.76
C GLY A 89 37.58 12.67 24.39
N ARG A 90 36.90 13.81 24.28
CA ARG A 90 35.53 13.98 23.80
C ARG A 90 35.27 12.98 22.65
N ARG A 91 34.49 11.92 22.94
CA ARG A 91 34.10 10.93 21.93
C ARG A 91 33.31 11.67 20.86
N LYS A 92 33.93 11.95 19.71
CA LYS A 92 33.22 12.48 18.55
C LYS A 92 32.25 11.40 18.08
N THR A 93 30.96 11.56 18.37
CA THR A 93 29.92 10.80 17.70
C THR A 93 30.07 11.10 16.21
N LYS A 94 30.44 10.09 15.42
CA LYS A 94 30.36 10.16 13.97
C LYS A 94 28.87 10.22 13.64
N GLY A 95 28.32 11.43 13.56
CA GLY A 95 27.00 11.65 12.99
C GLY A 95 26.91 10.93 11.64
N TYR A 96 25.77 10.30 11.37
CA TYR A 96 25.52 9.63 10.10
C TYR A 96 25.74 10.65 8.96
N LYS A 97 26.78 10.43 8.16
CA LYS A 97 26.99 11.21 6.93
C LYS A 97 25.99 10.71 5.92
N GLU A 98 24.92 11.47 5.69
CA GLU A 98 23.99 11.16 4.61
C GLU A 98 24.78 10.98 3.30
N PRO A 99 24.62 9.85 2.61
CA PRO A 99 25.29 9.64 1.33
C PRO A 99 24.78 10.72 0.37
N LYS A 100 25.72 11.44 -0.25
CA LYS A 100 25.41 12.50 -1.22
C LYS A 100 24.46 11.92 -2.27
N ARG A 101 23.24 12.44 -2.33
CA ARG A 101 22.30 12.14 -3.40
C ARG A 101 22.93 12.72 -4.68
N GLY A 102 23.48 11.85 -5.52
CA GLY A 102 24.18 12.24 -6.75
C GLY A 102 23.32 13.18 -7.60
N THR A 103 23.98 14.03 -8.40
CA THR A 103 23.27 15.01 -9.23
C THR A 103 22.34 14.30 -10.22
N ARG A 104 21.32 15.02 -10.73
CA ARG A 104 20.38 14.48 -11.72
C ARG A 104 21.11 13.84 -12.91
N ALA A 105 22.15 14.48 -13.43
CA ALA A 105 22.95 13.95 -14.53
C ALA A 105 23.62 12.60 -14.17
N GLU A 106 24.11 12.47 -12.94
CA GLU A 106 24.79 11.28 -12.46
C GLU A 106 23.82 10.10 -12.23
N LEU A 107 22.62 10.37 -11.75
CA LEU A 107 21.56 9.37 -11.60
C LEU A 107 21.04 8.88 -12.96
N LEU A 108 20.87 9.79 -13.93
CA LEU A 108 20.49 9.42 -15.30
C LEU A 108 21.57 8.60 -16.01
N ALA A 109 22.86 8.84 -15.73
CA ALA A 109 23.97 8.09 -16.31
C ALA A 109 24.07 6.66 -15.74
N LYS A 110 23.85 6.49 -14.43
CA LYS A 110 23.94 5.17 -13.76
C LYS A 110 22.73 4.29 -14.04
N ASN A 111 21.52 4.86 -13.98
CA ASN A 111 20.29 4.13 -14.32
C ASN A 111 19.19 5.10 -14.78
N LYS A 112 19.15 5.33 -16.09
CA LYS A 112 18.19 6.23 -16.73
C LYS A 112 16.73 5.88 -16.43
N ALA A 113 16.38 4.59 -16.45
CA ALA A 113 15.01 4.14 -16.22
C ALA A 113 14.55 4.39 -14.77
N TRP A 114 15.39 4.02 -13.80
CA TRP A 114 15.11 4.24 -12.37
C TRP A 114 15.07 5.72 -12.02
N ALA A 115 16.00 6.52 -12.56
CA ALA A 115 16.04 7.96 -12.33
C ALA A 115 14.81 8.67 -12.90
N VAL A 116 14.37 8.30 -14.11
CA VAL A 116 13.16 8.88 -14.73
C VAL A 116 11.90 8.46 -13.96
N ALA A 117 11.76 7.18 -13.58
CA ALA A 117 10.61 6.71 -12.81
C ALA A 117 10.47 7.38 -11.44
N ARG A 118 11.59 7.63 -10.77
CA ARG A 118 11.61 8.32 -9.47
C ARG A 118 11.28 9.82 -9.58
N MET A 119 11.69 10.47 -10.67
CA MET A 119 11.45 11.90 -10.92
C MET A 119 10.08 12.19 -11.56
N ALA A 120 9.43 11.20 -12.17
CA ALA A 120 8.16 11.37 -12.88
C ALA A 120 6.95 11.62 -11.94
N GLY A 121 7.13 11.52 -10.62
CA GLY A 121 6.04 11.62 -9.66
C GLY A 121 5.07 10.43 -9.76
N LYS A 122 4.28 10.21 -8.70
CA LYS A 122 3.23 9.18 -8.69
C LYS A 122 2.01 9.67 -9.48
N VAL A 123 2.15 9.88 -10.79
CA VAL A 123 1.00 10.13 -11.66
C VAL A 123 0.49 8.78 -12.17
N VAL A 124 -0.67 8.38 -11.65
CA VAL A 124 -1.43 7.27 -12.23
C VAL A 124 -1.86 7.74 -13.62
N ALA A 125 -1.41 7.04 -14.66
CA ALA A 125 -1.86 7.31 -16.01
C ALA A 125 -3.39 7.29 -16.02
N ALA A 126 -4.01 8.33 -16.59
CA ALA A 126 -5.45 8.31 -16.83
C ALA A 126 -5.79 7.00 -17.55
N ASN A 127 -6.84 6.29 -17.13
CA ASN A 127 -7.31 5.06 -17.75
C ASN A 127 -7.89 5.34 -19.16
N SER A 128 -7.12 5.94 -20.06
CA SER A 128 -7.44 6.00 -21.48
C SER A 128 -6.88 4.75 -22.13
N VAL A 129 -7.79 3.83 -22.41
CA VAL A 129 -7.48 2.66 -23.22
C VAL A 129 -7.55 3.11 -24.67
N ASP A 130 -6.51 2.87 -25.46
CA ASP A 130 -6.54 3.16 -26.91
C ASP A 130 -7.78 2.53 -27.56
N ALA A 131 -8.38 3.23 -28.52
CA ALA A 131 -9.67 2.83 -29.12
C ALA A 131 -9.62 1.41 -29.70
N LYS A 132 -8.46 0.98 -30.20
CA LYS A 132 -8.24 -0.39 -30.70
C LYS A 132 -8.34 -1.42 -29.58
N THR A 133 -7.78 -1.12 -28.42
CA THR A 133 -7.80 -2.00 -27.25
C THR A 133 -9.21 -2.07 -26.64
N GLN A 134 -9.95 -0.95 -26.64
CA GLN A 134 -11.36 -0.95 -26.22
C GLN A 134 -12.23 -1.80 -27.14
N ALA A 135 -12.07 -1.66 -28.46
CA ALA A 135 -12.78 -2.46 -29.44
C ALA A 135 -12.47 -3.96 -29.34
N ALA A 136 -11.22 -4.33 -29.05
CA ALA A 136 -10.84 -5.72 -28.83
C ALA A 136 -11.54 -6.33 -27.60
N ARG A 137 -11.60 -5.57 -26.49
CA ARG A 137 -12.30 -6.00 -25.27
C ARG A 137 -13.80 -6.17 -25.47
N LEU A 138 -14.43 -5.28 -26.24
CA LEU A 138 -15.86 -5.41 -26.58
C LEU A 138 -16.13 -6.68 -27.41
N LYS A 139 -15.29 -6.97 -28.41
CA LYS A 139 -15.41 -8.21 -29.21
C LYS A 139 -15.19 -9.47 -28.39
N GLU A 140 -14.30 -9.44 -27.40
CA GLU A 140 -14.10 -10.55 -26.48
C GLU A 140 -15.33 -10.73 -25.57
N ALA A 141 -15.86 -9.63 -25.03
CA ALA A 141 -17.08 -9.65 -24.22
C ALA A 141 -18.27 -10.25 -24.98
N GLU A 142 -18.52 -9.84 -26.23
CA GLU A 142 -19.59 -10.40 -27.07
C GLU A 142 -19.45 -11.92 -27.27
N LYS A 143 -18.22 -12.42 -27.45
CA LYS A 143 -17.96 -13.86 -27.58
C LYS A 143 -18.29 -14.60 -26.28
N THR A 144 -17.88 -14.04 -25.14
CA THR A 144 -18.16 -14.64 -23.83
C THR A 144 -19.66 -14.61 -23.50
N GLU A 145 -20.35 -13.53 -23.83
CA GLU A 145 -21.80 -13.41 -23.67
C GLU A 145 -22.51 -14.47 -24.50
N LYS A 146 -22.13 -14.64 -25.77
CA LYS A 146 -22.71 -15.66 -26.65
C LYS A 146 -22.52 -17.08 -26.09
N ALA A 147 -21.33 -17.39 -25.60
CA ALA A 147 -21.05 -18.69 -24.98
C ALA A 147 -21.85 -18.91 -23.69
N ASN A 148 -22.03 -17.87 -22.88
CA ASN A 148 -22.84 -17.91 -21.67
C ASN A 148 -24.32 -18.13 -21.99
N LEU A 149 -24.87 -17.41 -22.97
CA LEU A 149 -26.25 -17.56 -23.42
C LEU A 149 -26.51 -18.95 -24.01
N GLU A 150 -25.57 -19.49 -24.79
CA GLU A 150 -25.67 -20.85 -25.32
C GLU A 150 -25.62 -21.90 -24.21
N SER A 151 -24.73 -21.71 -23.22
CA SER A 151 -24.64 -22.59 -22.05
C SER A 151 -25.94 -22.57 -21.23
N LEU A 152 -26.54 -21.39 -21.04
CA LEU A 152 -27.85 -21.25 -20.37
C LEU A 152 -28.97 -21.92 -21.16
N ARG A 153 -29.01 -21.75 -22.48
CA ARG A 153 -29.99 -22.43 -23.34
C ARG A 153 -29.85 -23.96 -23.25
N LYS A 154 -28.62 -24.46 -23.26
CA LYS A 154 -28.33 -25.90 -23.10
C LYS A 154 -28.74 -26.40 -21.72
N PHE A 155 -28.49 -25.63 -20.68
CA PHE A 155 -28.88 -25.97 -19.30
C PHE A 155 -30.40 -26.00 -19.13
N VAL A 156 -31.13 -25.03 -19.70
CA VAL A 156 -32.60 -25.01 -19.69
C VAL A 156 -33.16 -26.20 -20.47
N TYR A 157 -32.61 -26.50 -21.65
CA TYR A 157 -33.03 -27.66 -22.43
C TYR A 157 -32.79 -28.99 -21.69
N PHE A 158 -31.60 -29.14 -21.10
CA PHE A 158 -31.27 -30.31 -20.28
C PHE A 158 -32.21 -30.45 -19.08
N SER A 159 -32.45 -29.36 -18.35
CA SER A 159 -33.37 -29.34 -17.20
C SER A 159 -34.81 -29.69 -17.62
N PHE A 160 -35.27 -29.19 -18.77
CA PHE A 160 -36.59 -29.51 -19.30
C PHE A 160 -36.70 -30.98 -19.74
N LEU A 161 -35.63 -31.55 -20.31
CA LEU A 161 -35.60 -32.95 -20.73
C LEU A 161 -35.59 -33.92 -19.53
N PHE A 162 -34.87 -33.56 -18.46
CA PHE A 162 -34.79 -34.34 -17.22
C PHE A 162 -36.02 -34.18 -16.31
N SER A 163 -36.83 -33.13 -16.52
CA SER A 163 -38.07 -32.88 -15.80
C SER A 163 -39.30 -33.54 -16.46
N LYS A 164 -39.16 -34.21 -17.61
CA LYS A 164 -40.26 -34.98 -18.20
C LYS A 164 -40.46 -36.29 -17.42
N PRO A 165 -41.66 -36.57 -16.89
CA PRO A 165 -41.93 -37.82 -16.19
C PRO A 165 -41.77 -39.02 -17.14
N LEU A 166 -41.17 -40.10 -16.63
CA LEU A 166 -41.02 -41.41 -17.28
C LEU A 166 -42.37 -42.15 -17.33
N ASP A 167 -43.38 -41.55 -17.95
CA ASP A 167 -44.69 -42.19 -18.12
C ASP A 167 -45.02 -42.32 -19.61
N SER A 168 -44.47 -43.34 -20.28
CA SER A 168 -45.02 -43.92 -21.53
C SER A 168 -44.26 -45.16 -22.05
N LEU A 169 -43.79 -46.04 -21.15
CA LEU A 169 -43.33 -47.39 -21.52
C LEU A 169 -43.84 -48.41 -20.49
N ASN A 170 -45.15 -48.66 -20.53
CA ASN A 170 -45.82 -49.97 -20.31
C ASN A 170 -47.30 -49.84 -20.64
#